data_AF-A0A7Y5PLG2-F1
#
_entry.id   AF-A0A7Y5PLG2-F1
#
_cell.length_a   1.000
_cell.length_b   1.000
_cell.length_c   1.000
_cell.angle_alpha   90.00
_cell.angle_beta   90.00
_cell.angle_gamma   90.00
#
_symmetry.space_group_name_H-M   'P 1'
#
loop_
_entity.id
_entity.type
_entity.pdbx_description
1 polymer ?
#
loop_
_entity_poly.entity_id
_entity_poly.type
_entity_poly.pdbx_seq_one_letter_code
_entity_poly.pdbx_strand_id
1 'polypeptide(L)' 'MLQNYFPILMFILVGLAVGLVPMALGWAASSALGANRPDADKLSPYECGFEAFEDARMKFDVRYYLVAILFIL' A
#
# COMPACT_ATOMS: atom_id res chain seq x y z
N MET A 1 26.01 -5.87 24.45
CA MET A 1 24.58 -5.48 24.46
C MET A 1 24.08 -5.04 23.07
N LEU A 2 24.69 -4.03 22.41
CA LEU A 2 24.21 -3.56 21.09
C LEU A 2 24.35 -4.57 19.93
N GLN A 3 25.29 -5.52 20.03
CA GLN A 3 25.49 -6.57 19.02
C GLN A 3 24.24 -7.43 18.76
N ASN A 4 23.33 -7.55 19.74
CA ASN A 4 22.10 -8.32 19.59
C ASN A 4 21.06 -7.66 18.68
N TYR A 5 21.19 -6.35 18.41
CA TYR A 5 20.28 -5.62 17.51
C TYR A 5 20.71 -5.70 16.05
N PHE A 6 21.96 -6.08 15.78
CA PHE A 6 22.45 -6.19 14.41
C PHE A 6 21.66 -7.22 13.57
N PRO A 7 21.35 -8.43 14.07
CA PRO A 7 20.47 -9.36 13.35
C PRO A 7 19.09 -8.77 13.06
N ILE A 8 18.51 -8.02 14.00
CA ILE A 8 17.19 -7.38 13.84
C ILE A 8 17.23 -6.35 12.69
N LEU A 9 18.27 -5.51 12.65
CA LEU A 9 18.47 -4.56 11.56
C LEU A 9 18.61 -5.28 10.22
N MET A 10 19.38 -6.37 10.17
CA MET A 10 19.51 -7.18 8.95
C MET A 10 18.17 -7.75 8.49
N PHE A 11 17.34 -8.27 9.41
CA PHE A 11 16.00 -8.75 9.07
C PHE A 11 15.11 -7.65 8.49
N ILE A 12 15.17 -6.44 9.05
CA ILE A 12 14.42 -5.28 8.52
C ILE A 12 14.90 -4.95 7.10
N LEU A 13 16.22 -4.86 6.88
CA LEU A 13 16.77 -4.55 5.56
C LEU A 13 16.43 -5.62 4.53
N VAL A 14 16.54 -6.90 4.89
CA VAL A 14 16.16 -8.02 4.02
C VAL A 14 14.66 -7.99 3.75
N GLY A 15 13.81 -7.74 4.75
CA GLY A 15 12.36 -7.63 4.59
C GLY A 15 11.97 -6.49 3.65
N LEU A 16 12.59 -5.32 3.80
CA LEU A 16 12.42 -4.20 2.89
C LEU A 16 12.89 -4.53 1.47
N ALA A 17 14.04 -5.18 1.32
CA ALA A 17 14.53 -5.60 0.02
C ALA A 17 13.57 -6.59 -0.64
N VAL A 18 13.08 -7.59 0.10
CA VAL A 18 12.11 -8.58 -0.41
C VAL A 18 10.76 -7.94 -0.76
N GLY A 19 10.33 -6.89 -0.05
CA GLY A 19 9.12 -6.15 -0.42
C GLY A 19 9.31 -5.28 -1.66
N LEU A 20 10.40 -4.51 -1.71
CA LEU A 20 10.60 -3.47 -2.73
C LEU A 20 11.20 -3.98 -4.03
N VAL A 21 12.12 -4.96 -3.99
CA VAL A 21 12.82 -5.44 -5.19
C VAL A 21 11.85 -6.06 -6.20
N PRO A 22 10.94 -6.99 -5.82
CA PRO A 22 9.97 -7.55 -6.77
C PRO A 22 9.00 -6.49 -7.32
N MET A 23 8.60 -5.50 -6.51
CA MET A 23 7.75 -4.40 -6.98
C MET A 23 8.46 -3.55 -8.04
N ALA A 24 9.72 -3.19 -7.79
CA ALA A 24 10.53 -2.42 -8.74
C ALA A 24 10.80 -3.21 -10.03
N LEU A 25 11.14 -4.50 -9.92
CA LEU A 25 11.34 -5.39 -11.07
C LEU A 25 10.04 -5.57 -11.88
N GLY A 26 8.91 -5.77 -11.21
CA GLY A 26 7.60 -5.91 -11.87
C GLY A 26 7.19 -4.64 -12.60
N TRP A 27 7.40 -3.47 -12.00
CA TRP A 27 7.16 -2.18 -12.64
C TRP A 27 8.08 -1.96 -13.86
N ALA A 28 9.39 -2.20 -13.71
CA ALA A 28 10.36 -2.09 -14.78
C ALA A 28 10.03 -3.05 -15.94
N ALA A 29 9.73 -4.31 -15.64
CA ALA A 29 9.34 -5.31 -16.63
C ALA A 29 8.04 -4.92 -17.36
N SER A 30 7.01 -4.48 -16.63
CA SER A 30 5.75 -4.02 -17.20
C SER A 30 5.93 -2.83 -18.16
N SER A 31 6.82 -1.90 -17.79
CA SER A 31 7.18 -0.76 -18.65
C SER A 31 7.95 -1.18 -19.91
N ALA A 32 8.90 -2.12 -19.79
CA ALA A 32 9.74 -2.57 -20.90
C ALA A 32 8.99 -3.48 -21.89
N LEU A 33 8.10 -4.33 -21.40
CA LEU A 33 7.31 -5.26 -22.21
C LEU A 33 6.04 -4.63 -22.80
N GLY A 34 5.77 -3.34 -22.50
CA GLY A 34 4.62 -2.62 -23.02
C GLY A 34 3.27 -3.01 -22.39
N ALA A 35 3.28 -3.74 -21.27
CA ALA A 35 2.08 -4.06 -20.49
C ALA A 35 1.56 -2.84 -19.71
N ASN A 36 2.43 -1.87 -19.40
CA ASN A 36 2.05 -0.63 -18.74
C ASN A 36 1.32 0.33 -19.69
N ARG A 37 0.01 0.13 -19.86
CA ARG A 37 -0.88 0.91 -20.74
C ARG A 37 -1.97 1.62 -19.93
N PRO A 38 -1.65 2.69 -19.18
CA PRO A 38 -2.65 3.47 -18.47
C PRO A 38 -3.56 4.22 -19.46
N ASP A 39 -4.85 4.25 -19.17
CA ASP A 39 -5.85 5.06 -19.85
C ASP A 39 -6.81 5.62 -18.79
N ALA A 40 -7.67 6.57 -19.20
CA ALA A 40 -8.56 7.27 -18.27
C ALA A 40 -9.51 6.30 -17.54
N ASP A 41 -10.01 5.28 -18.23
CA ASP A 41 -10.96 4.31 -17.68
C ASP A 41 -10.29 3.33 -16.70
N LYS A 42 -9.05 2.89 -16.96
CA LYS A 42 -8.28 2.07 -16.00
C LYS A 42 -7.87 2.82 -14.75
N LEU A 43 -7.73 4.14 -14.85
CA LEU A 43 -7.35 5.01 -13.75
C LEU A 43 -8.57 5.61 -13.02
N SER A 44 -9.79 5.36 -13.50
CA SER A 44 -11.01 5.81 -12.82
C SER A 44 -11.32 4.95 -11.59
N PRO A 45 -11.97 5.51 -10.56
CA PRO A 45 -12.48 4.71 -9.45
C PRO A 45 -13.37 3.57 -9.94
N TYR A 46 -13.32 2.43 -9.24
CA TYR A 46 -14.20 1.31 -9.54
C TYR A 46 -15.59 1.58 -8.95
N GLU A 47 -16.59 1.74 -9.82
CA GLU A 47 -18.00 1.92 -9.44
C GLU A 47 -18.89 1.04 -10.35
N CYS A 48 -18.53 -0.23 -10.55
CA CYS A 48 -19.29 -1.19 -11.37
C CYS A 48 -19.67 -0.69 -12.79
N GLY A 49 -18.83 0.17 -13.40
CA GLY A 49 -19.06 0.75 -14.72
C GLY A 49 -19.86 2.05 -14.74
N PHE A 50 -20.18 2.59 -13.57
CA PHE A 50 -20.81 3.90 -13.42
C PHE A 50 -19.80 5.00 -13.09
N GLU A 51 -20.22 6.25 -13.21
CA GLU A 51 -19.46 7.39 -12.67
C GLU A 51 -19.57 7.41 -11.14
N ALA A 52 -18.50 7.79 -10.45
CA ALA A 52 -18.53 7.90 -8.99
C ALA A 52 -19.59 8.92 -8.55
N PHE A 53 -20.62 8.45 -7.84
CA PHE A 53 -21.83 9.25 -7.56
C PHE A 53 -21.80 10.04 -6.25
N GLU A 54 -20.77 9.87 -5.41
CA GLU A 54 -20.70 10.49 -4.08
C GLU A 54 -19.33 11.10 -3.75
N ASP A 55 -19.33 12.12 -2.88
CA ASP A 55 -18.12 12.66 -2.28
C ASP A 55 -17.55 11.64 -1.27
N ALA A 56 -16.32 11.19 -1.51
CA ALA A 56 -15.62 10.24 -0.64
C ALA A 56 -15.35 10.79 0.78
N ARG A 57 -15.63 12.08 1.03
CA ARG A 57 -15.42 12.76 2.31
C ARG A 57 -16.60 12.59 3.27
N MET A 58 -16.89 11.34 3.65
CA MET A 58 -17.80 11.05 4.75
C MET A 58 -17.07 11.00 6.10
N LYS A 59 -17.79 11.31 7.19
CA LYS A 59 -17.25 11.13 8.54
C LYS A 59 -17.15 9.64 8.83
N PHE A 60 -15.95 9.19 9.22
CA PHE A 60 -15.76 7.84 9.73
C PHE A 60 -16.42 7.68 11.10
N ASP A 61 -16.82 6.45 11.41
CA ASP A 61 -17.47 6.12 12.67
C ASP A 61 -16.51 6.26 13.87
N VAL A 62 -16.99 6.84 14.97
CA VAL A 62 -16.20 7.06 16.20
C VAL A 62 -15.74 5.72 16.81
N ARG A 63 -16.38 4.60 16.49
CA ARG A 63 -15.99 3.25 16.94
C ARG A 63 -14.53 2.92 16.61
N TYR A 64 -14.00 3.33 15.45
CA TYR A 64 -12.59 3.09 15.12
C TYR A 64 -11.65 3.80 16.10
N TYR A 65 -12.00 5.01 16.51
CA TYR A 65 -11.25 5.78 17.50
C TYR A 65 -11.33 5.15 18.90
N LEU A 66 -12.51 4.68 19.32
CA LEU A 66 -12.68 4.01 20.61
C LEU A 66 -11.84 2.72 20.69
N VAL A 67 -11.83 1.91 19.63
CA VAL A 67 -10.99 0.71 19.56
C VAL A 67 -9.50 1.07 19.63
N ALA A 68 -9.06 2.10 18.92
CA ALA A 68 -7.67 2.54 18.95
C ALA A 68 -7.23 3.01 20.35
N ILE A 69 -8.06 3.79 21.05
CA ILE A 69 -7.75 4.24 22.42
C ILE A 69 -7.72 3.07 23.40
N LEU A 70 -8.70 2.16 23.33
CA LEU A 70 -8.73 0.99 24.19
C LEU A 70 -7.55 0.04 23.94
N PHE A 71 -6.98 0.01 22.72
CA PHE A 71 -5.76 -0.74 22.43
C PHE A 71 -4.49 -0.08 22.99
N ILE A 72 -4.47 1.25 23.08
CA ILE A 72 -3.32 2.02 23.58
C ILE A 72 -3.25 2.01 25.11
N LEU A 73 -4.41 2.01 25.79
CA LEU A 73 -4.53 1.98 27.26
C LEU A 73 -4.25 0.58 27.84
#